data_AF-A0A259JWH0-F1
#
_entry.id   AF-A0A259JWH0-F1
#
_cell.length_a   1.000
_cell.length_b   1.000
_cell.length_c   1.000
_cell.angle_alpha   90.00
_cell.angle_beta   90.00
_cell.angle_gamma   90.00
#
_symmetry.space_group_name_H-M   'P 1'
#
loop_
_entity.id
_entity.type
_entity.pdbx_description
1 polymer ?
#
loop_
_entity_poly.entity_id
_entity_poly.type
_entity_poly.pdbx_seq_one_letter_code
_entity_poly.pdbx_strand_id
1 'polypeptide(L)'
;CRKVGADDTLFRDWLHESQRMVRTTRYWMLDERTRIAGCHMIRKLVEEVVAEEGIEAYWKFAYEAVEHGRQGLQNRIKAMTIPGTYRQVGFVDVPYAHEDVRVPSDFAKIDTIMHSPSEITIRGDGTWRLDFEGSSRWGWHTYNAHQVSFTSGIWVMMTQTLIPSEMINDGAAYGTEFRLPKGTWMNPDDRRVAFSYSWHFLVSTWTALWRGLSRSYFGRGYLEEVNAGNANTSNWLQGGGFNQYDEIHAVNSFECAANGTGATAVHDGLSHAAAIWNPEGDMGDMEIWELAEPLVYLGRQIKASSGGAGKYRGGCGFESLRMVWNAKDWTMFFMGNGHMSSDWGLMGGYPAASGYRFAAHDTGLKELIASGAPLPFGGDTDPQNPVWDAMMP
;
A
#
# COMPACT_ATOMS: atom_id res chain seq x y z
N CYS A 1 14.44 -16.66 -11.00
CA CYS A 1 15.47 -15.72 -10.47
C CYS A 1 16.70 -15.72 -11.37
N ARG A 2 17.40 -14.58 -11.50
CA ARG A 2 18.68 -14.44 -12.23
C ARG A 2 19.84 -14.47 -11.23
N LYS A 3 20.93 -15.17 -11.54
CA LYS A 3 22.19 -15.07 -10.78
C LYS A 3 22.94 -13.83 -11.26
N VAL A 4 23.22 -12.88 -10.36
CA VAL A 4 23.78 -11.56 -10.68
C VAL A 4 25.20 -11.33 -10.15
N GLY A 5 25.76 -12.30 -9.43
CA GLY A 5 27.12 -12.25 -8.91
C GLY A 5 27.62 -13.62 -8.47
N ALA A 6 28.93 -13.69 -8.21
CA ALA A 6 29.64 -14.81 -7.62
C ALA A 6 30.84 -14.26 -6.82
N ASP A 7 31.33 -15.01 -5.84
CA ASP A 7 32.46 -14.61 -4.98
C ASP A 7 32.27 -13.19 -4.40
N ASP A 8 31.07 -12.95 -3.86
CA ASP A 8 30.61 -11.66 -3.31
C ASP A 8 30.76 -10.46 -4.26
N THR A 9 30.88 -10.72 -5.56
CA THR A 9 31.13 -9.72 -6.60
C THR A 9 30.04 -9.76 -7.67
N LEU A 10 29.44 -8.60 -7.96
CA LEU A 10 28.44 -8.46 -9.02
C LEU A 10 29.06 -8.61 -10.41
N PHE A 11 28.32 -9.23 -11.32
CA PHE A 11 28.76 -9.37 -12.70
C PHE A 11 28.61 -8.05 -13.48
N ARG A 12 29.61 -7.74 -14.31
CA ARG A 12 29.66 -6.48 -15.06
C ARG A 12 28.56 -6.35 -16.12
N ASP A 13 28.24 -7.44 -16.79
CA ASP A 13 27.14 -7.50 -17.77
C ASP A 13 25.80 -7.14 -17.10
N TRP A 14 25.54 -7.68 -15.91
CA TRP A 14 24.38 -7.32 -15.10
C TRP A 14 24.37 -5.84 -14.74
N LEU A 15 25.50 -5.30 -14.25
CA LEU A 15 25.59 -3.88 -13.87
C LEU A 15 25.27 -2.98 -15.05
N HIS A 16 25.89 -3.21 -16.21
CA HIS A 16 25.69 -2.37 -17.38
C HIS A 16 24.28 -2.50 -17.97
N GLU A 17 23.71 -3.70 -17.98
CA GLU A 17 22.37 -3.94 -18.51
C GLU A 17 21.30 -3.36 -17.59
N SER A 18 21.34 -3.63 -16.28
CA SER A 18 20.32 -3.18 -15.34
C SER A 18 20.28 -1.65 -15.21
N GLN A 19 21.44 -0.99 -15.13
CA GLN A 19 21.54 0.45 -14.91
C GLN A 19 20.95 1.29 -16.05
N ARG A 20 20.99 0.80 -17.30
CA ARG A 20 20.43 1.52 -18.45
C ARG A 20 18.93 1.28 -18.68
N MET A 21 18.31 0.41 -17.90
CA MET A 21 16.89 0.04 -18.04
C MET A 21 15.98 0.82 -17.08
N VAL A 22 16.54 1.74 -16.31
CA VAL A 22 15.84 2.56 -15.31
C VAL A 22 16.20 4.03 -15.49
N ARG A 23 15.34 4.94 -14.99
CA ARG A 23 15.57 6.39 -15.02
C ARG A 23 16.52 6.82 -13.90
N THR A 24 16.16 6.49 -12.66
CA THR A 24 16.84 6.90 -11.41
C THR A 24 18.05 6.02 -11.09
N THR A 25 19.00 5.92 -12.03
CA THR A 25 20.13 4.98 -12.01
C THR A 25 20.95 5.01 -10.72
N ARG A 26 21.28 6.20 -10.22
CA ARG A 26 22.09 6.35 -8.98
C ARG A 26 21.36 5.79 -7.75
N TYR A 27 20.05 6.02 -7.65
CA TYR A 27 19.22 5.48 -6.58
C TYR A 27 19.17 3.94 -6.67
N TRP A 28 18.91 3.40 -7.87
CA TRP A 28 18.91 1.95 -8.10
C TRP A 28 20.23 1.28 -7.69
N MET A 29 21.36 1.88 -8.05
CA MET A 29 22.68 1.37 -7.71
C MET A 29 22.91 1.32 -6.21
N LEU A 30 22.51 2.36 -5.48
CA LEU A 30 22.65 2.41 -4.02
C LEU A 30 21.69 1.45 -3.33
N ASP A 31 20.46 1.31 -3.80
CA ASP A 31 19.51 0.32 -3.28
C ASP A 31 20.04 -1.11 -3.41
N GLU A 32 20.75 -1.42 -4.51
CA GLU A 32 21.41 -2.71 -4.67
C GLU A 32 22.52 -2.93 -3.63
N ARG A 33 23.29 -1.88 -3.30
CA ARG A 33 24.31 -1.97 -2.24
C ARG A 33 23.68 -2.13 -0.85
N THR A 34 22.59 -1.42 -0.57
CA THR A 34 21.82 -1.58 0.67
C THR A 34 21.38 -3.03 0.85
N ARG A 35 20.82 -3.66 -0.20
CA ARG A 35 20.41 -5.07 -0.17
C ARG A 35 21.59 -6.01 0.08
N ILE A 36 22.68 -5.86 -0.66
CA ILE A 36 23.87 -6.72 -0.53
C ILE A 36 24.48 -6.61 0.87
N ALA A 37 24.61 -5.39 1.38
CA ALA A 37 25.16 -5.14 2.71
C ALA A 37 24.33 -5.86 3.79
N GLY A 38 23.01 -5.69 3.79
CA GLY A 38 22.12 -6.39 4.72
C GLY A 38 22.22 -7.91 4.63
N CYS A 39 22.22 -8.47 3.41
CA CYS A 39 22.39 -9.91 3.21
C CYS A 39 23.72 -10.43 3.75
N HIS A 40 24.84 -9.73 3.51
CA HIS A 40 26.15 -10.16 3.98
C HIS A 40 26.31 -10.01 5.50
N MET A 41 25.72 -8.97 6.10
CA MET A 41 25.67 -8.81 7.56
C MET A 41 24.93 -9.98 8.21
N ILE A 42 23.74 -10.34 7.69
CA ILE A 42 22.94 -11.45 8.22
C ILE A 42 23.65 -12.80 7.98
N ARG A 43 24.28 -13.00 6.81
CA ARG A 43 25.07 -14.21 6.55
C ARG A 43 26.17 -14.39 7.59
N LYS A 44 26.96 -13.33 7.84
CA LYS A 44 28.02 -13.33 8.85
C LYS A 44 27.49 -13.61 10.25
N LEU A 45 26.38 -12.97 10.62
CA LEU A 45 25.72 -13.21 11.91
C LEU A 45 25.35 -14.69 12.08
N VAL A 46 24.77 -15.31 11.06
CA VAL A 46 24.40 -16.74 11.12
C VAL A 46 25.65 -17.63 11.27
N GLU A 47 26.73 -17.33 10.56
CA GLU A 47 28.00 -18.06 10.69
C GLU A 47 28.57 -17.95 12.11
N GLU A 48 28.51 -16.76 12.73
CA GLU A 48 28.95 -16.52 14.10
C GLU A 48 28.09 -17.28 15.12
N VAL A 49 26.76 -17.22 15.00
CA VAL A 49 25.82 -17.96 15.86
C VAL A 49 26.03 -19.48 15.75
N VAL A 50 26.22 -20.01 14.54
CA VAL A 50 26.48 -21.44 14.33
C VAL A 50 27.83 -21.85 14.93
N ALA A 51 28.84 -20.99 14.87
CA ALA A 51 30.14 -21.25 15.48
C ALA A 51 30.09 -21.25 17.02
N GLU A 52 29.25 -20.40 17.61
CA GLU A 52 29.08 -20.28 19.07
C GLU A 52 28.18 -21.40 19.64
N GLU A 53 27.01 -21.64 19.03
CA GLU A 53 25.96 -22.51 19.57
C GLU A 53 25.90 -23.90 18.92
N GLY A 54 26.65 -24.10 17.83
CA GLY A 54 26.73 -25.36 17.08
C GLY A 54 25.62 -25.54 16.04
N ILE A 55 25.98 -26.19 14.93
CA ILE A 55 25.08 -26.39 13.78
C ILE A 55 23.83 -27.20 14.12
N GLU A 56 23.92 -28.17 15.03
CA GLU A 56 22.78 -29.02 15.39
C GLU A 56 21.66 -28.22 16.08
N ALA A 57 22.01 -27.24 16.93
CA ALA A 57 21.04 -26.39 17.60
C ALA A 57 20.38 -25.43 16.59
N TYR A 58 21.19 -24.79 15.75
CA TYR A 58 20.69 -23.90 14.70
C TYR A 58 19.77 -24.63 13.71
N TRP A 59 20.16 -25.84 13.30
CA TRP A 59 19.37 -26.63 12.35
C TRP A 59 18.02 -27.03 12.92
N LYS A 60 17.93 -27.38 14.21
CA LYS A 60 16.62 -27.59 14.88
C LYS A 60 15.78 -26.32 14.88
N PHE A 61 16.37 -25.21 15.33
CA PHE A 61 15.68 -23.92 15.40
C PHE A 61 15.10 -23.49 14.05
N ALA A 62 15.83 -23.69 12.95
CA ALA A 62 15.40 -23.31 11.60
C ALA A 62 14.06 -23.93 11.16
N TYR A 63 13.65 -25.06 11.73
CA TYR A 63 12.35 -25.71 11.44
C TYR A 63 11.36 -25.59 12.59
N GLU A 64 11.81 -25.76 13.84
CA GLU A 64 10.95 -25.65 15.02
C GLU A 64 10.33 -24.25 15.14
N ALA A 65 11.08 -23.20 14.77
CA ALA A 65 10.57 -21.82 14.77
C ALA A 65 9.35 -21.64 13.86
N VAL A 66 9.29 -22.34 12.72
CA VAL A 66 8.18 -22.25 11.76
C VAL A 66 6.92 -22.91 12.32
N GLU A 67 7.04 -24.11 12.90
CA GLU A 67 5.91 -24.78 13.55
C GLU A 67 5.43 -24.01 14.79
N HIS A 68 6.35 -23.40 15.54
CA HIS A 68 5.99 -22.50 16.65
C HIS A 68 5.12 -21.33 16.17
N GLY A 69 5.44 -20.71 15.02
CA GLY A 69 4.60 -19.68 14.42
C GLY A 69 3.20 -20.18 14.03
N ARG A 70 3.09 -21.39 13.48
CA ARG A 70 1.79 -22.01 13.13
C ARG A 70 0.94 -22.26 14.38
N GLN A 71 1.55 -22.76 15.46
CA GLN A 71 0.87 -22.97 16.74
C GLN A 71 0.43 -21.65 17.38
N GLY A 72 1.27 -20.60 17.30
CA GLY A 72 0.94 -19.24 17.75
C GLY A 72 -0.34 -18.71 17.10
N LEU A 73 -0.45 -18.80 15.77
CA LEU A 73 -1.68 -18.44 15.07
C LEU A 73 -2.90 -19.23 15.56
N GLN A 74 -2.79 -20.56 15.63
CA GLN A 74 -3.89 -21.43 16.04
C GLN A 74 -4.40 -21.07 17.45
N ASN A 75 -3.48 -20.81 18.38
CA ASN A 75 -3.79 -20.42 19.75
C ASN A 75 -4.47 -19.06 19.80
N ARG A 76 -3.97 -18.07 19.05
CA ARG A 76 -4.54 -16.73 18.95
C ARG A 76 -5.96 -16.74 18.35
N ILE A 77 -6.19 -17.51 17.29
CA ILE A 77 -7.55 -17.68 16.74
C ILE A 77 -8.51 -18.23 17.79
N LYS A 78 -8.13 -19.31 18.50
CA LYS A 78 -8.96 -19.89 19.58
C LYS A 78 -9.23 -18.92 20.73
N ALA A 79 -8.25 -18.08 21.06
CA ALA A 79 -8.34 -17.15 22.18
C ALA A 79 -9.20 -15.92 21.85
N MET A 80 -9.07 -15.37 20.64
CA MET A 80 -9.59 -14.03 20.32
C MET A 80 -10.86 -14.04 19.46
N THR A 81 -11.08 -15.08 18.65
CA THR A 81 -12.15 -15.08 17.62
C THR A 81 -13.34 -15.96 17.99
N ILE A 82 -14.38 -15.99 17.17
CA ILE A 82 -15.56 -16.85 17.35
C ILE A 82 -15.66 -17.78 16.12
N PRO A 83 -15.76 -19.12 16.30
CA PRO A 83 -16.02 -20.03 15.19
C PRO A 83 -17.31 -19.68 14.44
N GLY A 84 -17.27 -19.69 13.11
CA GLY A 84 -18.40 -19.26 12.30
C GLY A 84 -17.98 -18.89 10.88
N THR A 85 -18.95 -18.37 10.14
CA THR A 85 -18.76 -17.91 8.75
C THR A 85 -19.02 -16.41 8.67
N TYR A 86 -18.04 -15.66 8.16
CA TYR A 86 -18.08 -14.21 8.01
C TYR A 86 -18.01 -13.85 6.52
N ARG A 87 -18.93 -13.01 6.06
CA ARG A 87 -19.03 -12.61 4.65
C ARG A 87 -18.87 -11.11 4.51
N GLN A 88 -18.06 -10.73 3.53
CA GLN A 88 -17.73 -9.35 3.23
C GLN A 88 -17.28 -9.22 1.77
N VAL A 89 -17.12 -7.98 1.31
CA VAL A 89 -16.71 -7.68 -0.06
C VAL A 89 -15.93 -6.36 -0.09
N GLY A 90 -15.03 -6.23 -1.06
CA GLY A 90 -14.33 -4.99 -1.41
C GLY A 90 -14.44 -4.69 -2.90
N PHE A 91 -14.32 -3.40 -3.23
CA PHE A 91 -14.37 -2.88 -4.59
C PHE A 91 -13.39 -1.72 -4.79
N VAL A 92 -12.98 -1.47 -6.02
CA VAL A 92 -12.31 -0.22 -6.42
C VAL A 92 -12.50 0.03 -7.92
N ASP A 93 -12.50 1.30 -8.32
CA ASP A 93 -12.72 1.75 -9.70
C ASP A 93 -11.47 1.66 -10.59
N VAL A 94 -11.70 1.44 -11.89
CA VAL A 94 -10.70 1.54 -12.96
C VAL A 94 -11.31 2.35 -14.12
N PRO A 95 -11.27 3.69 -14.06
CA PRO A 95 -11.94 4.56 -15.05
C PRO A 95 -11.09 4.77 -16.33
N TYR A 96 -10.71 3.68 -17.00
CA TYR A 96 -9.82 3.73 -18.17
C TYR A 96 -10.49 4.27 -19.45
N ALA A 97 -11.82 4.48 -19.46
CA ALA A 97 -12.49 5.13 -20.59
C ALA A 97 -12.13 6.62 -20.70
N HIS A 98 -11.81 7.29 -19.58
CA HIS A 98 -11.53 8.73 -19.52
C HIS A 98 -10.38 9.15 -20.47
N GLU A 99 -10.51 10.30 -21.15
CA GLU A 99 -9.59 10.75 -22.20
C GLU A 99 -8.13 10.94 -21.74
N ASP A 100 -7.94 11.31 -20.47
CA ASP A 100 -6.61 11.47 -19.87
C ASP A 100 -5.90 10.14 -19.60
N VAL A 101 -6.62 9.01 -19.64
CA VAL A 101 -6.02 7.68 -19.58
C VAL A 101 -5.66 7.25 -21.00
N ARG A 102 -4.45 7.64 -21.44
CA ARG A 102 -3.94 7.45 -22.81
C ARG A 102 -3.12 6.18 -22.95
N VAL A 103 -3.78 5.04 -22.83
CA VAL A 103 -3.17 3.73 -23.09
C VAL A 103 -3.03 3.48 -24.59
N PRO A 104 -1.95 2.79 -25.04
CA PRO A 104 -1.70 2.59 -26.48
C PRO A 104 -2.55 1.48 -27.11
N SER A 105 -3.35 0.77 -26.31
CA SER A 105 -4.17 -0.36 -26.75
C SER A 105 -5.65 -0.03 -26.56
N ASP A 106 -6.37 0.00 -27.67
CA ASP A 106 -7.81 0.28 -27.76
C ASP A 106 -8.65 -0.66 -26.86
N PHE A 107 -8.32 -1.95 -26.82
CA PHE A 107 -9.02 -2.94 -25.99
C PHE A 107 -8.90 -2.70 -24.48
N ALA A 108 -8.03 -1.79 -24.02
CA ALA A 108 -7.88 -1.41 -22.62
C ALA A 108 -8.72 -0.19 -22.23
N LYS A 109 -9.32 0.53 -23.20
CA LYS A 109 -10.11 1.77 -22.99
C LYS A 109 -11.54 1.46 -22.54
N ILE A 110 -11.70 0.98 -21.33
CA ILE A 110 -13.01 0.65 -20.75
C ILE A 110 -13.00 0.86 -19.25
N ASP A 111 -14.12 1.36 -18.71
CA ASP A 111 -14.30 1.44 -17.27
C ASP A 111 -14.62 0.06 -16.69
N THR A 112 -13.90 -0.32 -15.64
CA THR A 112 -14.16 -1.57 -14.91
C THR A 112 -14.13 -1.34 -13.42
N ILE A 113 -14.63 -2.33 -12.68
CA ILE A 113 -14.64 -2.33 -11.22
C ILE A 113 -14.04 -3.65 -10.77
N MET A 114 -13.10 -3.58 -9.84
CA MET A 114 -12.64 -4.76 -9.11
C MET A 114 -13.75 -5.23 -8.18
N HIS A 115 -14.06 -6.52 -8.24
CA HIS A 115 -14.93 -7.20 -7.28
C HIS A 115 -14.11 -8.28 -6.55
N SER A 116 -14.09 -8.21 -5.22
CA SER A 116 -13.42 -9.22 -4.38
C SER A 116 -14.27 -9.58 -3.15
N PRO A 117 -15.25 -10.48 -3.30
CA PRO A 117 -15.97 -11.05 -2.18
C PRO A 117 -15.04 -11.98 -1.38
N SER A 118 -15.31 -12.13 -0.09
CA SER A 118 -14.66 -13.16 0.72
C SER A 118 -15.61 -13.79 1.71
N GLU A 119 -15.44 -15.10 1.89
CA GLU A 119 -16.01 -15.87 2.98
C GLU A 119 -14.86 -16.35 3.88
N ILE A 120 -14.87 -15.92 5.14
CA ILE A 120 -13.95 -16.41 6.18
C ILE A 120 -14.67 -17.47 6.98
N THR A 121 -14.14 -18.68 7.03
CA THR A 121 -14.63 -19.76 7.90
C THR A 121 -13.63 -19.98 9.02
N ILE A 122 -14.02 -19.68 10.26
CA ILE A 122 -13.23 -19.98 11.47
C ILE A 122 -13.78 -21.25 12.10
N ARG A 123 -12.91 -22.24 12.35
CA ARG A 123 -13.28 -23.54 12.92
C ARG A 123 -12.94 -23.62 14.41
N GLY A 124 -13.62 -24.50 15.13
CA GLY A 124 -13.45 -24.66 16.59
C GLY A 124 -12.06 -25.16 17.01
N ASP A 125 -11.32 -25.79 16.09
CA ASP A 125 -9.95 -26.26 16.33
C ASP A 125 -8.88 -25.17 16.10
N GLY A 126 -9.28 -23.92 15.84
CA GLY A 126 -8.38 -22.80 15.59
C GLY A 126 -7.80 -22.75 14.18
N THR A 127 -8.23 -23.64 13.28
CA THR A 127 -7.95 -23.49 11.84
C THR A 127 -8.97 -22.57 11.21
N TRP A 128 -8.61 -21.99 10.06
CA TRP A 128 -9.51 -21.11 9.32
C TRP A 128 -9.22 -21.15 7.82
N ARG A 129 -10.20 -20.65 7.06
CA ARG A 129 -10.20 -20.64 5.61
C ARG A 129 -10.71 -19.32 5.07
N LEU A 130 -10.08 -18.83 4.00
CA LEU A 130 -10.51 -17.67 3.24
C LEU A 130 -10.78 -18.08 1.79
N ASP A 131 -12.03 -17.95 1.38
CA ASP A 131 -12.50 -18.27 0.02
C ASP A 131 -12.91 -17.01 -0.73
N PHE A 132 -12.39 -16.83 -1.94
CA PHE A 132 -12.60 -15.66 -2.78
C PHE A 132 -13.39 -16.00 -4.06
N GLU A 133 -14.23 -17.03 -4.01
CA GLU A 133 -15.20 -17.36 -5.08
C GLU A 133 -16.03 -16.14 -5.49
N GLY A 134 -16.22 -15.94 -6.80
CA GLY A 134 -16.97 -14.79 -7.34
C GLY A 134 -16.13 -13.53 -7.59
N SER A 135 -14.82 -13.59 -7.31
CA SER A 135 -13.90 -12.49 -7.64
C SER A 135 -13.80 -12.24 -9.14
N SER A 136 -13.62 -10.97 -9.50
CA SER A 136 -13.47 -10.52 -10.89
C SER A 136 -12.19 -11.04 -11.56
N ARG A 137 -12.20 -11.04 -12.90
CA ARG A 137 -11.06 -11.42 -13.75
C ARG A 137 -9.93 -10.39 -13.68
N TRP A 138 -8.72 -10.79 -14.02
CA TRP A 138 -7.64 -9.86 -14.38
C TRP A 138 -8.03 -8.95 -15.56
N GLY A 139 -7.32 -7.83 -15.74
CA GLY A 139 -7.59 -6.84 -16.77
C GLY A 139 -6.34 -6.20 -17.39
N TRP A 140 -6.55 -5.42 -18.45
CA TRP A 140 -5.50 -4.73 -19.22
C TRP A 140 -5.08 -3.42 -18.56
N HIS A 141 -4.58 -3.55 -17.34
CA HIS A 141 -4.11 -2.46 -16.48
C HIS A 141 -2.98 -2.98 -15.58
N THR A 142 -2.43 -2.11 -14.74
CA THR A 142 -1.26 -2.43 -13.89
C THR A 142 -1.63 -2.95 -12.49
N TYR A 143 -2.93 -3.15 -12.23
CA TYR A 143 -3.47 -3.49 -10.91
C TYR A 143 -3.63 -4.98 -10.62
N ASN A 144 -3.26 -5.85 -11.58
CA ASN A 144 -3.33 -7.30 -11.36
C ASN A 144 -2.36 -7.72 -10.26
N ALA A 145 -2.59 -8.89 -9.69
CA ALA A 145 -1.74 -9.44 -8.64
C ALA A 145 -1.39 -10.91 -8.92
N HIS A 146 -0.78 -11.56 -7.94
CA HIS A 146 -0.47 -12.98 -7.97
C HIS A 146 -0.89 -13.62 -6.65
N GLN A 147 -1.12 -14.95 -6.65
CA GLN A 147 -1.57 -15.66 -5.45
C GLN A 147 -0.64 -15.40 -4.26
N VAL A 148 0.68 -15.36 -4.49
CA VAL A 148 1.69 -15.09 -3.46
C VAL A 148 1.53 -13.67 -2.90
N SER A 149 1.50 -12.64 -3.75
CA SER A 149 1.34 -11.26 -3.27
C SER A 149 0.01 -11.08 -2.51
N PHE A 150 -1.04 -11.76 -2.97
CA PHE A 150 -2.35 -11.69 -2.35
C PHE A 150 -2.37 -12.33 -0.95
N THR A 151 -1.88 -13.57 -0.80
CA THR A 151 -1.88 -14.28 0.47
C THR A 151 -0.87 -13.71 1.46
N SER A 152 0.30 -13.27 0.99
CA SER A 152 1.31 -12.65 1.85
C SER A 152 0.82 -11.32 2.45
N GLY A 153 0.01 -10.53 1.73
CA GLY A 153 -0.57 -9.33 2.34
C GLY A 153 -1.66 -9.62 3.38
N ILE A 154 -2.40 -10.74 3.24
CA ILE A 154 -3.29 -11.22 4.32
C ILE A 154 -2.45 -11.64 5.54
N TRP A 155 -1.32 -12.31 5.31
CA TRP A 155 -0.37 -12.60 6.38
C TRP A 155 0.13 -11.31 7.07
N VAL A 156 0.49 -10.27 6.32
CA VAL A 156 0.86 -8.95 6.88
C VAL A 156 -0.26 -8.40 7.76
N MET A 157 -1.53 -8.45 7.30
CA MET A 157 -2.67 -8.05 8.12
C MET A 157 -2.74 -8.85 9.43
N MET A 158 -2.51 -10.17 9.40
CA MET A 158 -2.50 -11.01 10.60
C MET A 158 -1.42 -10.58 11.59
N THR A 159 -0.23 -10.19 11.12
CA THR A 159 0.85 -9.69 12.00
C THR A 159 0.46 -8.43 12.77
N GLN A 160 -0.51 -7.66 12.28
CA GLN A 160 -0.95 -6.41 12.88
C GLN A 160 -2.08 -6.56 13.89
N THR A 161 -2.69 -7.74 14.01
CA THR A 161 -3.84 -7.95 14.93
C THR A 161 -3.90 -9.33 15.57
N LEU A 162 -3.68 -10.41 14.81
CA LEU A 162 -3.80 -11.76 15.35
C LEU A 162 -2.52 -12.23 16.04
N ILE A 163 -1.36 -11.95 15.47
CA ILE A 163 -0.09 -12.53 15.92
C ILE A 163 1.05 -11.51 16.21
N PRO A 164 0.80 -10.25 16.63
CA PRO A 164 1.87 -9.27 16.83
C PRO A 164 2.89 -9.67 17.89
N SER A 165 2.53 -10.56 18.81
CA SER A 165 3.41 -11.06 19.90
C SER A 165 3.87 -12.50 19.71
N GLU A 166 3.56 -13.13 18.58
CA GLU A 166 3.98 -14.50 18.28
C GLU A 166 5.19 -14.49 17.32
N MET A 167 5.68 -15.67 16.93
CA MET A 167 6.73 -15.77 15.92
C MET A 167 6.25 -15.26 14.55
N ILE A 168 6.90 -14.20 14.05
CA ILE A 168 6.61 -13.62 12.74
C ILE A 168 7.41 -14.37 11.66
N ASN A 169 6.82 -15.42 11.10
CA ASN A 169 7.37 -16.22 10.01
C ASN A 169 6.25 -16.94 9.21
N ASP A 170 6.64 -17.84 8.30
CA ASP A 170 5.73 -18.58 7.41
C ASP A 170 4.80 -19.57 8.14
N GLY A 171 4.99 -19.83 9.43
CA GLY A 171 4.13 -20.72 10.22
C GLY A 171 2.65 -20.36 10.12
N ALA A 172 2.33 -19.06 10.19
CA ALA A 172 0.96 -18.57 10.06
C ALA A 172 0.38 -18.79 8.64
N ALA A 173 1.22 -18.79 7.60
CA ALA A 173 0.78 -19.15 6.25
C ALA A 173 0.42 -20.64 6.17
N TYR A 174 1.21 -21.53 6.77
CA TYR A 174 0.88 -22.96 6.87
C TYR A 174 -0.39 -23.24 7.69
N GLY A 175 -0.76 -22.34 8.61
CA GLY A 175 -1.98 -22.42 9.41
C GLY A 175 -3.25 -21.88 8.73
N THR A 176 -3.15 -21.42 7.47
CA THR A 176 -4.24 -20.72 6.78
C THR A 176 -4.58 -21.37 5.45
N GLU A 177 -5.85 -21.69 5.23
CA GLU A 177 -6.32 -22.18 3.94
C GLU A 177 -6.79 -21.02 3.05
N PHE A 178 -6.29 -20.97 1.82
CA PHE A 178 -6.72 -20.01 0.81
C PHE A 178 -7.33 -20.71 -0.40
N ARG A 179 -8.48 -20.22 -0.89
CA ARG A 179 -9.00 -20.56 -2.22
C ARG A 179 -9.14 -19.32 -3.07
N LEU A 180 -8.30 -19.25 -4.09
CA LEU A 180 -8.24 -18.19 -5.09
C LEU A 180 -8.53 -18.80 -6.47
N PRO A 181 -9.76 -18.70 -7.01
CA PRO A 181 -10.09 -19.29 -8.30
C PRO A 181 -9.12 -18.84 -9.40
N LYS A 182 -8.65 -19.77 -10.22
CA LYS A 182 -7.71 -19.49 -11.31
C LYS A 182 -8.39 -18.61 -12.38
N GLY A 183 -7.69 -17.60 -12.87
CA GLY A 183 -8.20 -16.60 -13.82
C GLY A 183 -8.78 -15.33 -13.19
N THR A 184 -8.90 -15.29 -11.86
CA THR A 184 -9.22 -14.05 -11.13
C THR A 184 -8.05 -13.07 -11.14
N TRP A 185 -8.30 -11.80 -10.81
CA TRP A 185 -7.23 -10.78 -10.75
C TRP A 185 -6.15 -11.09 -9.71
N MET A 186 -6.49 -11.82 -8.63
CA MET A 186 -5.54 -12.24 -7.60
C MET A 186 -4.82 -13.56 -7.93
N ASN A 187 -5.32 -14.34 -8.89
CA ASN A 187 -4.67 -15.55 -9.40
C ASN A 187 -4.79 -15.64 -10.93
N PRO A 188 -4.15 -14.72 -11.68
CA PRO A 188 -4.30 -14.67 -13.13
C PRO A 188 -3.79 -15.96 -13.81
N ASP A 189 -4.38 -16.27 -14.95
CA ASP A 189 -4.03 -17.40 -15.80
C ASP A 189 -3.37 -16.98 -17.12
N ASP A 190 -3.05 -15.69 -17.26
CA ASP A 190 -2.37 -15.13 -18.42
C ASP A 190 -1.02 -14.53 -18.02
N ARG A 191 0.02 -14.80 -18.82
CA ARG A 191 1.40 -14.33 -18.57
C ARG A 191 1.66 -12.88 -19.01
N ARG A 192 0.70 -12.23 -19.67
CA ARG A 192 0.82 -10.86 -20.23
C ARG A 192 0.36 -9.77 -19.27
N VAL A 193 -0.23 -10.15 -18.12
CA VAL A 193 -0.74 -9.20 -17.12
C VAL A 193 0.38 -8.29 -16.59
N ALA A 194 0.03 -7.06 -16.22
CA ALA A 194 0.93 -6.08 -15.64
C ALA A 194 0.65 -5.85 -14.14
N PHE A 195 1.68 -5.39 -13.40
CA PHE A 195 1.71 -5.41 -11.92
C PHE A 195 2.25 -4.13 -11.26
N SER A 196 2.57 -3.07 -12.02
CA SER A 196 3.33 -1.93 -11.46
C SER A 196 2.59 -1.17 -10.36
N TYR A 197 1.27 -1.33 -10.23
CA TYR A 197 0.48 -0.82 -9.13
C TYR A 197 -0.54 -1.85 -8.63
N SER A 198 -0.09 -3.08 -8.35
CA SER A 198 -0.93 -4.15 -7.78
C SER A 198 -1.67 -3.72 -6.51
N TRP A 199 -1.11 -2.77 -5.74
CA TRP A 199 -1.71 -2.26 -4.52
C TRP A 199 -3.15 -1.80 -4.69
N HIS A 200 -3.51 -1.21 -5.84
CA HIS A 200 -4.86 -0.72 -6.11
C HIS A 200 -5.94 -1.74 -5.77
N PHE A 201 -5.78 -2.98 -6.26
CA PHE A 201 -6.73 -4.06 -6.01
C PHE A 201 -6.46 -4.77 -4.67
N LEU A 202 -5.18 -4.93 -4.31
CA LEU A 202 -4.78 -5.62 -3.10
C LEU A 202 -5.30 -4.94 -1.82
N VAL A 203 -4.98 -3.66 -1.62
CA VAL A 203 -5.33 -2.95 -0.37
C VAL A 203 -6.83 -2.73 -0.25
N SER A 204 -7.53 -2.61 -1.39
CA SER A 204 -8.98 -2.50 -1.49
C SER A 204 -9.71 -3.80 -1.16
N THR A 205 -9.00 -4.93 -1.20
CA THR A 205 -9.54 -6.24 -0.84
C THR A 205 -9.31 -6.56 0.63
N TRP A 206 -8.08 -6.36 1.13
CA TRP A 206 -7.72 -6.76 2.48
C TRP A 206 -8.46 -5.97 3.56
N THR A 207 -8.86 -4.72 3.28
CA THR A 207 -9.69 -3.89 4.18
C THR A 207 -11.00 -4.58 4.59
N ALA A 208 -11.59 -5.42 3.73
CA ALA A 208 -12.80 -6.17 4.06
C ALA A 208 -12.56 -7.23 5.15
N LEU A 209 -11.38 -7.86 5.16
CA LEU A 209 -11.05 -8.95 6.08
C LEU A 209 -10.96 -8.45 7.53
N TRP A 210 -10.48 -7.22 7.73
CA TRP A 210 -10.53 -6.54 9.03
C TRP A 210 -11.94 -6.49 9.61
N ARG A 211 -12.95 -6.16 8.79
CA ARG A 211 -14.36 -6.13 9.23
C ARG A 211 -14.86 -7.52 9.59
N GLY A 212 -14.47 -8.54 8.84
CA GLY A 212 -14.80 -9.94 9.12
C GLY A 212 -14.26 -10.37 10.49
N LEU A 213 -12.95 -10.21 10.71
CA LEU A 213 -12.29 -10.53 11.99
C LEU A 213 -12.82 -9.68 13.15
N SER A 214 -13.03 -8.39 12.94
CA SER A 214 -13.50 -7.47 13.97
C SER A 214 -14.88 -7.81 14.52
N ARG A 215 -15.77 -8.41 13.71
CA ARG A 215 -17.06 -8.90 14.23
C ARG A 215 -16.87 -10.02 15.25
N SER A 216 -15.82 -10.84 15.08
CA SER A 216 -15.48 -11.89 16.02
C SER A 216 -14.93 -11.32 17.34
N TYR A 217 -14.03 -10.34 17.27
CA TYR A 217 -13.49 -9.64 18.45
C TYR A 217 -14.60 -8.92 19.22
N PHE A 218 -15.43 -8.17 18.50
CA PHE A 218 -16.55 -7.43 19.09
C PHE A 218 -17.53 -8.37 19.80
N GLY A 219 -17.93 -9.47 19.14
CA GLY A 219 -18.86 -10.44 19.71
C GLY A 219 -18.31 -11.14 20.96
N ARG A 220 -16.98 -11.25 21.08
CA ARG A 220 -16.29 -11.91 22.20
C ARG A 220 -15.89 -10.94 23.32
N GLY A 221 -15.93 -9.64 23.06
CA GLY A 221 -15.65 -8.57 24.03
C GLY A 221 -14.23 -7.99 23.97
N TYR A 222 -13.38 -8.40 23.02
CA TYR A 222 -12.06 -7.81 22.77
C TYR A 222 -12.20 -6.56 21.90
N LEU A 223 -12.86 -5.54 22.46
CA LEU A 223 -13.21 -4.31 21.73
C LEU A 223 -11.99 -3.49 21.31
N GLU A 224 -10.90 -3.61 22.07
CA GLU A 224 -9.60 -3.00 21.82
C GLU A 224 -8.95 -3.48 20.52
N GLU A 225 -9.29 -4.69 20.05
CA GLU A 225 -8.75 -5.29 18.82
C GLU A 225 -9.61 -4.99 17.58
N VAL A 226 -10.79 -4.40 17.77
CA VAL A 226 -11.69 -4.07 16.66
C VAL A 226 -11.06 -2.95 15.82
N ASN A 227 -10.99 -3.15 14.51
CA ASN A 227 -10.61 -2.13 13.53
C ASN A 227 -11.49 -2.21 12.28
N ALA A 228 -12.03 -1.08 11.82
CA ALA A 228 -12.93 -1.04 10.67
C ALA A 228 -12.26 -1.37 9.32
N GLY A 229 -10.93 -1.33 9.24
CA GLY A 229 -10.15 -1.66 8.06
C GLY A 229 -9.11 -0.60 7.70
N ASN A 230 -8.16 -0.98 6.85
CA ASN A 230 -7.18 -0.05 6.30
C ASN A 230 -7.80 0.91 5.27
N ALA A 231 -7.22 2.12 5.17
CA ALA A 231 -7.48 3.04 4.06
C ALA A 231 -6.97 2.48 2.72
N ASN A 232 -7.43 3.08 1.62
CA ASN A 232 -6.72 2.99 0.35
C ASN A 232 -5.40 3.75 0.46
N THR A 233 -4.27 3.08 0.22
CA THR A 233 -2.94 3.69 0.40
C THR A 233 -2.54 4.45 -0.86
N SER A 234 -3.18 5.59 -1.10
CA SER A 234 -3.03 6.46 -2.26
C SER A 234 -3.38 7.92 -1.87
N ASN A 235 -3.14 8.95 -2.67
CA ASN A 235 -2.57 9.04 -4.02
C ASN A 235 -1.04 8.84 -4.06
N TRP A 236 -0.54 8.30 -5.18
CA TRP A 236 0.89 8.26 -5.47
C TRP A 236 1.27 9.38 -6.44
N LEU A 237 1.86 10.46 -5.91
CA LEU A 237 2.43 11.53 -6.74
C LEU A 237 3.60 10.97 -7.55
N GLN A 238 3.45 10.98 -8.87
CA GLN A 238 4.43 10.40 -9.80
C GLN A 238 4.68 11.32 -10.99
N GLY A 239 5.87 11.18 -11.58
CA GLY A 239 6.28 11.99 -12.71
C GLY A 239 7.68 11.64 -13.20
N GLY A 240 8.12 12.31 -14.26
CA GLY A 240 9.46 12.14 -14.82
C GLY A 240 9.82 13.18 -15.87
N GLY A 241 11.12 13.29 -16.13
CA GLY A 241 11.74 14.32 -16.96
C GLY A 241 13.16 14.60 -16.47
N PHE A 242 13.61 15.85 -16.56
CA PHE A 242 14.87 16.32 -15.98
C PHE A 242 14.65 17.04 -14.65
N ASN A 243 15.48 16.72 -13.65
CA ASN A 243 15.39 17.26 -12.31
C ASN A 243 16.23 18.55 -12.10
N GLN A 244 16.34 19.00 -10.85
CA GLN A 244 17.14 20.16 -10.45
C GLN A 244 18.66 20.00 -10.65
N TYR A 245 19.13 18.78 -10.91
CA TYR A 245 20.53 18.43 -11.18
C TYR A 245 20.78 18.17 -12.68
N ASP A 246 19.81 18.47 -13.55
CA ASP A 246 19.85 18.25 -15.00
C ASP A 246 20.10 16.77 -15.38
N GLU A 247 19.58 15.85 -14.58
CA GLU A 247 19.64 14.40 -14.82
C GLU A 247 18.26 13.83 -15.19
N ILE A 248 18.24 12.77 -16.01
CA ILE A 248 17.02 11.98 -16.26
C ILE A 248 16.53 11.42 -14.92
N HIS A 249 15.27 11.67 -14.60
CA HIS A 249 14.72 11.42 -13.29
C HIS A 249 13.26 10.98 -13.33
N ALA A 250 12.82 10.37 -12.23
CA ALA A 250 11.42 10.08 -11.95
C ALA A 250 11.15 10.23 -10.46
N VAL A 251 9.93 10.60 -10.10
CA VAL A 251 9.48 10.77 -8.71
C VAL A 251 8.36 9.79 -8.38
N ASN A 252 8.31 9.38 -7.11
CA ASN A 252 7.26 8.55 -6.55
C ASN A 252 7.20 8.83 -5.04
N SER A 253 6.41 9.82 -4.63
CA SER A 253 6.31 10.20 -3.23
C SER A 253 5.75 9.05 -2.40
N PHE A 254 6.32 8.82 -1.22
CA PHE A 254 5.82 7.88 -0.22
C PHE A 254 4.98 8.56 0.87
N GLU A 255 4.50 9.78 0.64
CA GLU A 255 3.58 10.45 1.57
C GLU A 255 2.36 9.58 1.93
N CYS A 256 1.86 8.78 0.99
CA CYS A 256 0.80 7.79 1.22
C CYS A 256 1.24 6.54 2.01
N ALA A 257 2.40 6.55 2.66
CA ALA A 257 2.73 5.62 3.75
C ALA A 257 2.04 6.03 5.07
N ALA A 258 1.59 7.29 5.17
CA ALA A 258 0.97 7.87 6.35
C ALA A 258 -0.50 8.24 6.06
N ASN A 259 -1.35 7.25 5.80
CA ASN A 259 -2.80 7.46 5.62
C ASN A 259 -3.53 7.38 6.96
N GLY A 260 -4.82 7.74 6.96
CA GLY A 260 -5.69 7.47 8.10
C GLY A 260 -5.90 5.98 8.34
N THR A 261 -6.09 5.57 9.60
CA THR A 261 -6.44 4.19 9.97
C THR A 261 -7.91 4.06 10.35
N GLY A 262 -8.45 2.84 10.25
CA GLY A 262 -9.83 2.54 10.64
C GLY A 262 -10.07 2.83 12.12
N ALA A 263 -11.28 3.33 12.44
CA ALA A 263 -11.71 3.51 13.82
C ALA A 263 -11.83 2.16 14.54
N THR A 264 -11.72 2.20 15.87
CA THR A 264 -11.90 1.03 16.72
C THR A 264 -13.30 1.03 17.36
N ALA A 265 -13.62 -0.01 18.13
CA ALA A 265 -14.83 0.00 18.96
C ALA A 265 -14.69 0.85 20.24
N VAL A 266 -13.51 1.45 20.47
CA VAL A 266 -13.17 2.15 21.72
C VAL A 266 -12.66 3.58 21.52
N HIS A 267 -12.11 3.93 20.35
CA HIS A 267 -11.61 5.27 20.03
C HIS A 267 -11.55 5.54 18.51
N ASP A 268 -11.33 6.81 18.16
CA ASP A 268 -11.12 7.26 16.78
C ASP A 268 -9.88 6.62 16.14
N GLY A 269 -9.89 6.49 14.81
CA GLY A 269 -8.72 6.06 14.04
C GLY A 269 -7.61 7.11 14.07
N LEU A 270 -6.37 6.68 13.83
CA LEU A 270 -5.21 7.55 13.80
C LEU A 270 -5.14 8.29 12.46
N SER A 271 -5.03 9.60 12.49
CA SER A 271 -4.91 10.41 11.27
C SER A 271 -3.46 10.38 10.78
N HIS A 272 -3.29 10.32 9.45
CA HIS A 272 -2.01 10.38 8.73
C HIS A 272 -0.87 9.59 9.42
N ALA A 273 -1.08 8.28 9.56
CA ALA A 273 -0.34 7.44 10.49
C ALA A 273 0.26 6.16 9.88
N ALA A 274 -0.42 5.49 8.94
CA ALA A 274 0.03 4.16 8.51
C ALA A 274 -0.46 3.74 7.11
N ALA A 275 0.06 2.58 6.67
CA ALA A 275 -0.39 1.86 5.49
C ALA A 275 -0.49 0.36 5.78
N ILE A 276 -1.38 -0.36 5.09
CA ILE A 276 -1.59 -1.80 5.35
C ILE A 276 -0.31 -2.64 5.15
N TRP A 277 0.55 -2.22 4.23
CA TRP A 277 1.80 -2.90 3.89
C TRP A 277 2.98 -2.52 4.82
N ASN A 278 2.85 -1.45 5.62
CA ASN A 278 3.76 -1.10 6.69
C ASN A 278 3.03 -0.26 7.76
N PRO A 279 2.80 -0.80 8.97
CA PRO A 279 2.13 -0.08 10.06
C PRO A 279 3.00 1.04 10.66
N GLU A 280 4.31 1.01 10.45
CA GLU A 280 5.26 2.04 10.89
C GLU A 280 5.31 3.18 9.86
N GLY A 281 4.19 3.91 9.74
CA GLY A 281 4.04 4.96 8.74
C GLY A 281 4.93 6.16 9.02
N ASP A 282 5.50 6.70 7.93
CA ASP A 282 6.30 7.92 7.94
C ASP A 282 5.99 8.70 6.65
N MET A 283 5.67 9.98 6.77
CA MET A 283 5.41 10.84 5.63
C MET A 283 6.69 11.48 5.05
N GLY A 284 7.82 11.38 5.76
CA GLY A 284 9.10 12.00 5.42
C GLY A 284 9.11 13.52 5.59
N ASP A 285 10.30 14.08 5.82
CA ASP A 285 10.52 15.52 5.89
C ASP A 285 10.38 16.19 4.53
N MET A 286 9.69 17.34 4.49
CA MET A 286 9.53 18.12 3.26
C MET A 286 10.88 18.49 2.64
N GLU A 287 11.84 18.90 3.48
CA GLU A 287 13.18 19.28 3.02
C GLU A 287 13.93 18.11 2.37
N ILE A 288 13.73 16.88 2.84
CA ILE A 288 14.34 15.68 2.24
C ILE A 288 13.67 15.33 0.91
N TRP A 289 12.34 15.46 0.82
CA TRP A 289 11.61 15.28 -0.43
C TRP A 289 12.07 16.27 -1.51
N GLU A 290 12.29 17.54 -1.16
CA GLU A 290 12.77 18.56 -2.09
C GLU A 290 14.19 18.30 -2.62
N LEU A 291 15.00 17.47 -1.94
CA LEU A 291 16.30 17.02 -2.49
C LEU A 291 16.15 16.04 -3.65
N ALA A 292 15.05 15.30 -3.69
CA ALA A 292 14.80 14.19 -4.62
C ALA A 292 13.69 14.47 -5.63
N GLU A 293 12.95 15.59 -5.48
CA GLU A 293 11.85 15.98 -6.35
C GLU A 293 12.06 17.43 -6.82
N PRO A 294 11.92 17.74 -8.12
CA PRO A 294 11.97 19.12 -8.61
C PRO A 294 10.63 19.84 -8.34
N LEU A 295 10.20 19.84 -7.08
CA LEU A 295 8.90 20.31 -6.59
C LEU A 295 9.07 20.99 -5.23
N VAL A 296 8.47 22.16 -5.01
CA VAL A 296 8.51 22.89 -3.71
C VAL A 296 7.17 22.89 -2.99
N TYR A 297 7.18 22.76 -1.67
CA TYR A 297 5.96 22.66 -0.86
C TYR A 297 5.33 24.03 -0.65
N LEU A 298 4.04 24.17 -1.00
CA LEU A 298 3.22 25.35 -0.68
C LEU A 298 2.22 25.06 0.46
N GLY A 299 2.10 23.80 0.87
CA GLY A 299 1.24 23.41 1.98
C GLY A 299 1.38 21.94 2.32
N ARG A 300 1.16 21.63 3.60
CA ARG A 300 1.02 20.28 4.12
C ARG A 300 0.00 20.34 5.26
N GLN A 301 -1.17 19.74 5.09
CA GLN A 301 -2.32 19.97 5.96
C GLN A 301 -3.09 18.68 6.22
N ILE A 302 -3.65 18.51 7.42
CA ILE A 302 -4.62 17.45 7.69
C ILE A 302 -5.82 17.61 6.74
N LYS A 303 -6.24 16.53 6.08
CA LYS A 303 -7.32 16.59 5.09
C LYS A 303 -8.67 16.56 5.80
N ALA A 304 -9.32 17.71 5.90
CA ALA A 304 -10.61 17.84 6.55
C ALA A 304 -11.66 16.89 5.95
N SER A 305 -12.52 16.33 6.80
CA SER A 305 -13.64 15.45 6.42
C SER A 305 -13.26 14.20 5.61
N SER A 306 -11.97 13.81 5.59
CA SER A 306 -11.53 12.59 4.87
C SER A 306 -11.79 11.30 5.64
N GLY A 307 -11.71 11.35 6.98
CA GLY A 307 -11.96 10.19 7.83
C GLY A 307 -13.45 9.80 7.86
N GLY A 308 -13.75 8.51 7.72
CA GLY A 308 -15.12 8.01 7.69
C GLY A 308 -15.92 8.33 8.97
N ALA A 309 -17.14 8.83 8.80
CA ALA A 309 -18.00 9.23 9.91
C ALA A 309 -18.52 8.02 10.70
N GLY A 310 -18.59 8.15 12.02
CA GLY A 310 -19.10 7.11 12.92
C GLY A 310 -19.16 7.59 14.36
N LYS A 311 -19.57 6.71 15.28
CA LYS A 311 -19.46 6.97 16.73
C LYS A 311 -18.03 7.30 17.11
N TYR A 312 -17.09 6.53 16.55
CA TYR A 312 -15.68 6.85 16.48
C TYR A 312 -15.36 7.09 15.01
N ARG A 313 -14.66 8.20 14.73
CA ARG A 313 -14.34 8.63 13.38
C ARG A 313 -13.10 7.89 12.89
N GLY A 314 -13.06 7.51 11.62
CA GLY A 314 -11.83 7.04 10.97
C GLY A 314 -10.75 8.13 10.97
N GLY A 315 -9.47 7.74 10.94
CA GLY A 315 -8.38 8.69 10.81
C GLY A 315 -8.49 9.53 9.54
N CYS A 316 -8.19 10.82 9.62
CA CYS A 316 -8.09 11.65 8.42
C CYS A 316 -6.79 11.32 7.67
N GLY A 317 -6.81 11.49 6.36
CA GLY A 317 -5.58 11.64 5.59
C GLY A 317 -4.95 13.02 5.80
N PHE A 318 -4.02 13.36 4.93
CA PHE A 318 -3.45 14.70 4.80
C PHE A 318 -3.29 15.02 3.30
N GLU A 319 -2.98 16.27 3.01
CA GLU A 319 -2.75 16.76 1.66
C GLU A 319 -1.50 17.62 1.59
N SER A 320 -0.84 17.59 0.44
CA SER A 320 0.31 18.42 0.13
C SER A 320 0.08 19.18 -1.18
N LEU A 321 0.30 20.49 -1.16
CA LEU A 321 0.27 21.33 -2.35
C LEU A 321 1.70 21.50 -2.87
N ARG A 322 1.93 21.09 -4.12
CA ARG A 322 3.25 21.06 -4.74
C ARG A 322 3.29 21.98 -5.96
N MET A 323 4.31 22.83 -6.04
CA MET A 323 4.59 23.63 -7.23
C MET A 323 5.82 23.05 -7.95
N VAL A 324 5.72 22.87 -9.27
CA VAL A 324 6.86 22.44 -10.08
C VAL A 324 7.95 23.51 -10.05
N TRP A 325 9.19 23.12 -9.74
CA TRP A 325 10.30 24.04 -9.58
C TRP A 325 11.62 23.41 -10.05
N ASN A 326 12.32 24.09 -10.96
CA ASN A 326 13.60 23.62 -11.53
C ASN A 326 13.52 22.25 -12.26
N ALA A 327 12.33 21.86 -12.71
CA ALA A 327 12.12 20.72 -13.61
C ALA A 327 12.22 21.15 -15.08
N LYS A 328 12.66 20.25 -15.97
CA LYS A 328 12.65 20.45 -17.43
C LYS A 328 12.09 19.21 -18.11
N ASP A 329 11.40 19.38 -19.23
CA ASP A 329 10.72 18.31 -19.98
C ASP A 329 9.91 17.37 -19.06
N TRP A 330 9.11 17.99 -18.19
CA TRP A 330 8.50 17.35 -17.03
C TRP A 330 7.06 16.89 -17.28
N THR A 331 6.72 15.72 -16.75
CA THR A 331 5.35 15.19 -16.74
C THR A 331 4.99 14.69 -15.34
N MET A 332 3.70 14.73 -15.00
CA MET A 332 3.15 14.18 -13.75
C MET A 332 1.82 13.47 -14.02
N PHE A 333 1.46 12.52 -13.17
CA PHE A 333 0.17 11.84 -13.22
C PHE A 333 -0.30 11.43 -11.82
N PHE A 334 -1.58 11.06 -11.73
CA PHE A 334 -2.26 10.66 -10.50
C PHE A 334 -2.53 9.15 -10.53
N MET A 335 -2.45 8.52 -9.36
CA MET A 335 -2.72 7.09 -9.21
C MET A 335 -3.32 6.85 -7.82
N GLY A 336 -4.63 6.63 -7.79
CA GLY A 336 -5.43 6.33 -6.59
C GLY A 336 -6.86 5.95 -6.97
N ASN A 337 -7.69 5.68 -5.97
CA ASN A 337 -9.13 5.48 -6.16
C ASN A 337 -9.84 6.83 -6.37
N GLY A 338 -10.85 6.85 -7.22
CA GLY A 338 -11.61 8.07 -7.54
C GLY A 338 -13.09 7.90 -7.26
N HIS A 339 -13.77 7.15 -8.11
CA HIS A 339 -15.23 6.99 -8.04
C HIS A 339 -15.69 6.13 -6.86
N MET A 340 -14.80 5.37 -6.23
CA MET A 340 -15.15 4.42 -5.17
C MET A 340 -14.23 4.57 -3.96
N SER A 341 -14.80 4.55 -2.76
CA SER A 341 -14.05 4.27 -1.52
C SER A 341 -13.97 2.76 -1.32
N SER A 342 -12.76 2.24 -1.14
CA SER A 342 -12.55 0.79 -1.01
C SER A 342 -12.85 0.27 0.40
N ASP A 343 -12.57 1.07 1.42
CA ASP A 343 -12.91 0.77 2.81
C ASP A 343 -14.39 1.06 3.07
N TRP A 344 -15.00 0.29 3.97
CA TRP A 344 -16.32 0.58 4.52
C TRP A 344 -16.18 0.75 6.02
N GLY A 345 -17.04 1.59 6.61
CA GLY A 345 -17.20 1.61 8.06
C GLY A 345 -17.77 0.30 8.59
N LEU A 346 -17.73 0.14 9.91
CA LEU A 346 -18.16 -1.07 10.61
C LEU A 346 -19.29 -0.74 11.58
N MET A 347 -20.28 -1.64 11.67
CA MET A 347 -21.40 -1.57 12.63
C MET A 347 -22.14 -0.21 12.66
N GLY A 348 -22.30 0.43 11.49
CA GLY A 348 -23.02 1.69 11.32
C GLY A 348 -22.14 2.89 10.93
N GLY A 349 -20.81 2.74 10.95
CA GLY A 349 -19.91 3.74 10.39
C GLY A 349 -19.93 3.79 8.86
N TYR A 350 -19.47 4.91 8.31
CA TYR A 350 -19.37 5.18 6.88
C TYR A 350 -17.94 4.98 6.35
N PRO A 351 -17.78 4.72 5.04
CA PRO A 351 -16.48 4.78 4.35
C PRO A 351 -15.74 6.10 4.58
N ALA A 352 -14.42 6.10 4.41
CA ALA A 352 -13.64 7.31 4.18
C ALA A 352 -14.03 8.00 2.86
N ALA A 353 -13.64 9.27 2.71
CA ALA A 353 -13.83 9.99 1.45
C ALA A 353 -13.06 9.31 0.30
N SER A 354 -13.62 9.38 -0.91
CA SER A 354 -12.93 8.90 -2.13
C SER A 354 -12.00 9.98 -2.68
N GLY A 355 -11.17 9.62 -3.66
CA GLY A 355 -10.21 10.55 -4.25
C GLY A 355 -10.80 11.47 -5.33
N TYR A 356 -10.10 12.58 -5.56
CA TYR A 356 -10.34 13.50 -6.67
C TYR A 356 -8.99 14.01 -7.20
N ARG A 357 -9.03 14.75 -8.30
CA ARG A 357 -7.84 15.31 -8.95
C ARG A 357 -7.91 16.83 -8.96
N PHE A 358 -6.81 17.47 -8.57
CA PHE A 358 -6.57 18.90 -8.77
C PHE A 358 -5.19 19.09 -9.42
N ALA A 359 -5.15 19.84 -10.51
CA ALA A 359 -3.92 20.29 -11.16
C ALA A 359 -4.21 21.61 -11.87
N ALA A 360 -3.27 22.55 -11.81
CA ALA A 360 -3.37 23.84 -12.49
C ALA A 360 -2.18 24.02 -13.44
N HIS A 361 -2.47 24.37 -14.69
CA HIS A 361 -1.48 24.65 -15.73
C HIS A 361 -1.51 26.14 -16.08
N ASP A 362 -0.43 26.65 -16.67
CA ASP A 362 -0.34 28.06 -17.12
C ASP A 362 -0.75 29.08 -16.04
N THR A 363 -0.35 28.81 -14.80
CA THR A 363 -0.89 29.44 -13.59
C THR A 363 -0.59 30.94 -13.42
N GLY A 364 0.33 31.51 -14.20
CA GLY A 364 0.81 32.88 -14.02
C GLY A 364 1.48 33.13 -12.66
N LEU A 365 1.85 32.07 -11.91
CA LEU A 365 2.33 32.21 -10.53
C LEU A 365 3.61 33.04 -10.43
N LYS A 366 4.46 33.05 -11.45
CA LYS A 366 5.69 33.87 -11.43
C LYS A 366 5.35 35.36 -11.33
N GLU A 367 4.39 35.83 -12.10
CA GLU A 367 3.93 37.22 -12.12
C GLU A 367 3.12 37.55 -10.84
N LEU A 368 2.28 36.61 -10.38
CA LEU A 368 1.53 36.76 -9.13
C LEU A 368 2.46 36.86 -7.91
N ILE A 369 3.49 36.02 -7.84
CA ILE A 369 4.53 36.07 -6.81
C ILE A 369 5.25 37.42 -6.87
N ALA A 370 5.68 37.87 -8.05
CA ALA A 370 6.42 39.11 -8.21
C ALA A 370 5.61 40.37 -7.86
N SER A 371 4.29 40.34 -8.09
CA SER A 371 3.38 41.45 -7.79
C SER A 371 2.85 41.46 -6.35
N GLY A 372 3.09 40.40 -5.57
CA GLY A 372 2.55 40.25 -4.22
C GLY A 372 1.05 39.96 -4.20
N ALA A 373 0.50 39.42 -5.28
CA ALA A 373 -0.88 38.97 -5.34
C ALA A 373 -1.10 37.74 -4.43
N PRO A 374 -2.36 37.44 -4.03
CA PRO A 374 -2.67 36.21 -3.31
C PRO A 374 -2.23 34.96 -4.09
N LEU A 375 -1.72 33.96 -3.36
CA LEU A 375 -1.24 32.68 -3.91
C LEU A 375 -1.93 31.50 -3.21
N PRO A 376 -2.10 30.36 -3.89
CA PRO A 376 -2.58 29.14 -3.25
C PRO A 376 -1.54 28.61 -2.26
N PHE A 377 -1.94 28.47 -0.99
CA PHE A 377 -1.15 27.88 0.10
C PHE A 377 -2.01 26.91 0.91
N GLY A 378 -1.37 26.04 1.69
CA GLY A 378 -2.05 25.12 2.60
C GLY A 378 -2.72 23.94 1.88
N GLY A 379 -3.87 23.50 2.40
CA GLY A 379 -4.69 22.43 1.81
C GLY A 379 -5.96 22.94 1.13
N ASP A 380 -6.49 22.14 0.21
CA ASP A 380 -7.79 22.35 -0.44
C ASP A 380 -8.91 21.96 0.54
N THR A 381 -9.17 22.87 1.47
CA THR A 381 -9.88 22.58 2.72
C THR A 381 -11.32 22.11 2.48
N ASP A 382 -11.99 22.69 1.49
CA ASP A 382 -13.31 22.27 1.03
C ASP A 382 -13.34 22.27 -0.52
N PRO A 383 -13.15 21.11 -1.17
CA PRO A 383 -13.11 21.03 -2.63
C PRO A 383 -14.45 21.37 -3.29
N GLN A 384 -15.56 21.45 -2.55
CA GLN A 384 -16.84 21.93 -3.08
C GLN A 384 -16.91 23.47 -3.12
N ASN A 385 -16.13 24.14 -2.27
CA ASN A 385 -16.05 25.59 -2.18
C ASN A 385 -14.57 26.05 -2.26
N PRO A 386 -13.88 25.77 -3.36
CA PRO A 386 -12.44 25.95 -3.43
C PRO A 386 -12.06 27.42 -3.51
N VAL A 387 -10.95 27.78 -2.86
CA VAL A 387 -10.45 29.17 -2.82
C VAL A 387 -9.36 29.41 -3.87
N TRP A 388 -8.58 28.38 -4.20
CA TRP A 388 -7.43 28.49 -5.10
C TRP A 388 -7.83 28.89 -6.53
N ASP A 389 -8.94 28.37 -7.04
CA ASP A 389 -9.41 28.63 -8.42
C ASP A 389 -9.67 30.12 -8.69
N ALA A 390 -10.08 30.88 -7.67
CA ALA A 390 -10.31 32.32 -7.79
C ALA A 390 -9.02 33.16 -7.76
N MET A 391 -7.87 32.55 -7.42
CA MET A 391 -6.57 33.23 -7.33
C MET A 391 -5.72 33.10 -8.59
N MET A 392 -6.12 32.24 -9.53
CA MET A 392 -5.40 31.97 -10.77
C MET A 392 -6.18 32.54 -11.97
N PRO A 393 -5.49 32.96 -13.05
CA PRO A 393 -6.09 33.62 -14.20
C PRO A 393 -7.01 32.73 -15.06
#